data_AF-A0A3T1D0B2-F1
#
_entry.id   AF-A0A3T1D0B2-F1
#
_cell.length_a   1.000
_cell.length_b   1.000
_cell.length_c   1.000
_cell.angle_alpha   90.00
_cell.angle_beta   90.00
_cell.angle_gamma   90.00
#
_symmetry.space_group_name_H-M   'P 1'
#
loop_
_entity.id
_entity.type
_entity.pdbx_description
1 polymer ?
#
loop_
_entity_poly.entity_id
_entity_poly.type
_entity_poly.pdbx_seq_one_letter_code
_entity_poly.pdbx_strand_id
1 'polypeptide(L)'
;MEGEYAFCPECGTPIDVGAPSAPQNDPSQPQAVTPQVLETPSSETETPQVPTTPSSETETPQVSTTSPAYITPTVAQPPKPSFALTKKAKVLIASGLVVILLLAGTYFLGKYLTDEQRIIERFEKSITDKKSDKLFNLLSASNEDIKFEQKTADGIINHLSSNREDLFTVINQLKDEAKQLKSGDEEAFADNTDGAFVYLHKKEKKRWFLYNDYELKIKRYMIPVETNYEGAKILIDGSEAATANEAGSRIEIGPFLPGEYEIKAVYKGEYTTLEKKSTVALFPMSSYKDTVELMLKGEFIDVYANYSQSRIFINGKDIGLDVGDGQRIGPIAIDGSNLIYVEAEYPWGKVQSEEIAVNSDQIELSINALTKNAKEDITNAAHDFVYSMVDAYKARDTKPLKHVRSDLVDYFKEYFVEMVNNDQSYLGEIHRMTFNPDSFRINQLSADEYTISVKVQIDHNELFYYKEYTPDPVAVEGKSFNQYDLQYENGQWVVIGWGPDYDTVGTEMEGSSE
;
A
#
# COMPACT_ATOMS: atom_id res chain seq x y z
N MET A 1 20.21 7.02 28.32
CA MET A 1 21.24 7.49 29.26
C MET A 1 21.84 8.72 28.62
N GLU A 2 21.19 9.86 28.82
CA GLU A 2 21.68 11.16 28.35
C GLU A 2 22.81 11.59 29.30
N GLY A 3 23.95 11.99 28.73
CA GLY A 3 25.17 12.31 29.48
C GLY A 3 25.04 13.61 30.28
N GLU A 4 25.77 13.70 31.39
CA GLU A 4 25.98 14.95 32.13
C GLU A 4 26.64 15.99 31.21
N TYR A 5 26.11 17.22 31.19
CA TYR A 5 26.73 18.34 30.49
C TYR A 5 27.58 19.13 31.48
N ALA A 6 28.90 19.19 31.27
CA ALA A 6 29.79 20.13 31.95
C ALA A 6 30.02 21.35 31.08
N PHE A 7 30.25 22.54 31.66
CA PHE A 7 30.50 23.77 30.91
C PHE A 7 31.81 24.43 31.35
N CYS A 8 32.48 25.10 30.40
CA CYS A 8 33.70 25.86 30.68
C CYS A 8 33.39 27.09 31.55
N PRO A 9 34.04 27.27 32.71
CA PRO A 9 33.74 28.35 33.66
C PRO A 9 34.06 29.76 33.14
N GLU A 10 34.92 29.91 32.12
CA GLU A 10 35.27 31.23 31.58
C GLU A 10 34.44 31.66 30.36
N CYS A 11 33.87 30.71 29.60
CA CYS A 11 33.25 31.01 28.31
C CYS A 11 31.92 30.31 28.03
N GLY A 12 31.41 29.49 28.95
CA GLY A 12 30.08 28.89 28.87
C GLY A 12 29.89 27.87 27.75
N THR A 13 30.98 27.33 27.18
CA THR A 13 30.89 26.31 26.11
C THR A 13 30.71 24.91 26.72
N PRO A 14 29.81 24.05 26.19
CA PRO A 14 29.60 22.69 26.70
C PRO A 14 30.80 21.77 26.43
N ILE A 15 31.09 20.90 27.39
CA ILE A 15 32.15 19.89 27.42
C ILE A 15 31.48 18.52 27.56
N ASP A 16 31.76 17.63 26.60
CA ASP A 16 31.25 16.27 26.58
C ASP A 16 32.11 15.34 27.45
N VAL A 17 31.55 14.85 28.57
CA VAL A 17 32.20 13.94 29.52
C VAL A 17 31.67 12.51 29.29
N GLY A 18 31.91 11.95 28.10
CA GLY A 18 31.34 10.65 27.76
C GLY A 18 31.86 9.95 26.51
N ALA A 19 33.16 9.62 26.44
CA ALA A 19 33.61 8.58 25.51
C ALA A 19 34.87 7.82 26.02
N PRO A 20 34.83 6.49 26.18
CA PRO A 20 36.03 5.69 26.26
C PRO A 20 36.72 5.64 24.89
N SER A 21 38.01 5.92 24.87
CA SER A 21 38.90 5.81 23.72
C SER A 21 38.86 4.41 23.09
N ALA A 22 38.49 4.32 21.81
CA ALA A 22 38.54 3.10 21.01
C ALA A 22 39.99 2.77 20.57
N PRO A 23 40.41 1.48 20.56
CA PRO A 23 41.68 1.09 19.97
C PRO A 23 41.60 0.91 18.45
N GLN A 24 42.75 1.14 17.81
CA GLN A 24 43.01 1.21 16.37
C GLN A 24 42.73 -0.12 15.62
N ASN A 25 42.23 -0.02 14.40
CA ASN A 25 42.19 -1.10 13.40
C ASN A 25 43.51 -1.14 12.59
N ASP A 26 44.11 -2.32 12.47
CA ASP A 26 45.21 -2.66 11.55
C ASP A 26 44.69 -3.69 10.51
N PRO A 27 44.93 -3.52 9.19
CA PRO A 27 44.35 -4.37 8.15
C PRO A 27 45.29 -5.51 7.74
N SER A 28 44.81 -6.74 7.80
CA SER A 28 45.44 -7.89 7.14
C SER A 28 44.39 -8.89 6.65
N GLN A 29 44.25 -8.90 5.32
CA GLN A 29 43.64 -9.85 4.36
C GLN A 29 43.75 -11.37 4.68
N PRO A 30 43.21 -12.31 3.84
CA PRO A 30 42.21 -12.24 2.76
C PRO A 30 41.19 -13.42 2.70
N GLN A 31 40.26 -13.31 1.74
CA GLN A 31 39.27 -14.30 1.28
C GLN A 31 39.86 -15.57 0.63
N ALA A 32 39.12 -16.69 0.71
CA ALA A 32 39.22 -17.88 -0.15
C ALA A 32 37.81 -18.51 -0.30
N VAL A 33 37.18 -18.56 -1.49
CA VAL A 33 37.30 -19.52 -2.61
C VAL A 33 36.65 -20.90 -2.33
N THR A 34 35.61 -21.16 -3.13
CA THR A 34 34.88 -22.42 -3.35
C THR A 34 35.77 -23.55 -3.88
N PRO A 35 35.38 -24.82 -3.67
CA PRO A 35 35.60 -25.82 -4.71
C PRO A 35 34.34 -26.65 -5.05
N GLN A 36 34.24 -26.99 -6.34
CA GLN A 36 33.44 -28.09 -6.87
C GLN A 36 34.22 -29.42 -6.84
N VAL A 37 33.47 -30.51 -7.09
CA VAL A 37 33.79 -31.68 -7.95
C VAL A 37 33.92 -33.06 -7.23
N LEU A 38 33.33 -34.08 -7.92
CA LEU A 38 33.77 -35.49 -8.08
C LEU A 38 33.12 -36.52 -7.10
N GLU A 39 32.63 -37.73 -7.44
CA GLU A 39 32.28 -38.50 -8.65
C GLU A 39 31.50 -39.77 -8.18
N THR A 40 30.67 -40.34 -9.08
CA THR A 40 30.32 -41.75 -9.46
C THR A 40 30.89 -42.99 -8.70
N PRO A 41 30.57 -44.30 -9.03
CA PRO A 41 29.75 -44.91 -10.11
C PRO A 41 28.96 -46.22 -9.80
N SER A 42 28.38 -46.79 -10.89
CA SER A 42 28.33 -48.24 -11.30
C SER A 42 27.30 -49.18 -10.64
N SER A 43 26.72 -50.22 -11.27
CA SER A 43 26.64 -50.85 -12.63
C SER A 43 25.56 -51.98 -12.49
N GLU A 44 24.85 -52.56 -13.47
CA GLU A 44 25.23 -53.53 -14.54
C GLU A 44 23.97 -53.84 -15.42
N THR A 45 24.01 -53.88 -16.76
CA THR A 45 24.32 -55.00 -17.72
C THR A 45 23.21 -56.10 -17.75
N GLU A 46 22.62 -56.60 -18.86
CA GLU A 46 23.16 -57.21 -20.09
C GLU A 46 22.12 -57.35 -21.24
N THR A 47 22.64 -57.42 -22.47
CA THR A 47 22.16 -58.11 -23.69
C THR A 47 23.29 -59.13 -24.05
N PRO A 48 23.27 -60.05 -25.07
CA PRO A 48 22.40 -60.19 -26.25
C PRO A 48 22.13 -61.65 -26.76
N GLN A 49 21.42 -61.78 -27.90
CA GLN A 49 21.77 -62.55 -29.13
C GLN A 49 20.66 -63.39 -29.82
N VAL A 50 20.67 -63.24 -31.15
CA VAL A 50 20.01 -63.93 -32.31
C VAL A 50 20.95 -65.12 -32.70
N PRO A 51 20.64 -66.20 -33.51
CA PRO A 51 20.04 -66.12 -34.86
C PRO A 51 19.36 -67.35 -35.56
N THR A 52 18.81 -67.05 -36.76
CA THR A 52 18.73 -67.82 -38.05
C THR A 52 17.67 -68.92 -38.38
N THR A 53 16.83 -68.59 -39.39
CA THR A 53 16.31 -69.25 -40.66
C THR A 53 16.84 -70.65 -41.07
N PRO A 54 16.31 -71.43 -42.10
CA PRO A 54 15.37 -71.11 -43.22
C PRO A 54 14.39 -72.22 -43.79
N SER A 55 13.61 -71.85 -44.84
CA SER A 55 13.10 -72.61 -46.04
C SER A 55 12.14 -73.82 -45.89
N SER A 56 11.27 -74.28 -46.81
CA SER A 56 10.67 -73.90 -48.13
C SER A 56 9.66 -75.02 -48.54
N GLU A 57 8.72 -74.75 -49.48
CA GLU A 57 8.02 -75.68 -50.45
C GLU A 57 7.07 -76.81 -49.94
N THR A 58 6.11 -77.44 -50.64
CA THR A 58 5.26 -77.27 -51.87
C THR A 58 4.31 -78.51 -51.99
N GLU A 59 3.12 -78.34 -52.61
CA GLU A 59 2.24 -79.29 -53.38
C GLU A 59 1.38 -80.47 -52.82
N THR A 60 0.05 -80.37 -53.08
CA THR A 60 -1.00 -81.30 -53.67
C THR A 60 -1.17 -82.80 -53.24
N PRO A 61 -2.34 -83.51 -53.48
CA PRO A 61 -3.21 -83.52 -54.69
C PRO A 61 -4.77 -83.70 -54.56
N GLN A 62 -5.43 -83.71 -55.74
CA GLN A 62 -6.86 -83.85 -56.16
C GLN A 62 -7.57 -85.18 -55.75
N VAL A 63 -8.91 -85.43 -55.86
CA VAL A 63 -9.79 -85.62 -57.06
C VAL A 63 -11.30 -85.90 -56.69
N SER A 64 -12.25 -85.36 -57.50
CA SER A 64 -13.63 -85.72 -57.99
C SER A 64 -14.83 -86.29 -57.17
N THR A 65 -16.06 -85.79 -57.46
CA THR A 65 -17.17 -86.49 -58.22
C THR A 65 -18.47 -85.66 -58.49
N THR A 66 -18.80 -85.49 -59.80
CA THR A 66 -20.08 -85.55 -60.61
C THR A 66 -21.52 -85.10 -60.21
N SER A 67 -22.10 -84.20 -61.08
CA SER A 67 -23.42 -84.18 -61.82
C SER A 67 -24.80 -83.88 -61.15
N PRO A 68 -25.91 -83.51 -61.88
CA PRO A 68 -26.11 -82.97 -63.25
C PRO A 68 -27.03 -81.70 -63.37
N ALA A 69 -27.21 -81.24 -64.62
CA ALA A 69 -27.92 -80.04 -65.10
C ALA A 69 -29.45 -80.16 -65.27
N TYR A 70 -30.13 -78.99 -65.36
CA TYR A 70 -31.42 -78.80 -66.04
C TYR A 70 -31.36 -77.56 -66.95
N ILE A 71 -31.99 -77.65 -68.13
CA ILE A 71 -31.96 -76.67 -69.23
C ILE A 71 -33.34 -76.00 -69.34
N THR A 72 -33.39 -74.71 -69.65
CA THR A 72 -34.57 -74.06 -70.27
C THR A 72 -34.10 -72.91 -71.17
N PRO A 73 -34.75 -72.61 -72.31
CA PRO A 73 -34.10 -71.94 -73.44
C PRO A 73 -34.19 -70.42 -73.39
N THR A 74 -33.13 -69.78 -73.89
CA THR A 74 -32.97 -68.32 -74.03
C THR A 74 -33.71 -67.79 -75.26
N VAL A 75 -34.58 -66.81 -75.03
CA VAL A 75 -35.17 -65.95 -76.07
C VAL A 75 -34.17 -64.84 -76.43
N ALA A 76 -33.94 -64.64 -77.74
CA ALA A 76 -33.02 -63.64 -78.27
C ALA A 76 -33.48 -62.20 -78.00
N GLN A 77 -32.58 -61.35 -77.45
CA GLN A 77 -32.76 -59.89 -77.39
C GLN A 77 -32.04 -59.20 -78.57
N PRO A 78 -32.61 -58.12 -79.12
CA PRO A 78 -32.00 -57.37 -80.23
C PRO A 78 -30.79 -56.52 -79.79
N PRO A 79 -29.89 -56.15 -80.71
CA PRO A 79 -28.60 -55.54 -80.39
C PRO A 79 -28.73 -54.10 -79.88
N LYS A 80 -27.98 -53.80 -78.82
CA LYS A 80 -27.81 -52.47 -78.21
C LYS A 80 -26.95 -51.59 -79.15
N PRO A 81 -27.37 -50.36 -79.52
CA PRO A 81 -26.54 -49.48 -80.34
C PRO A 81 -25.34 -48.96 -79.53
N SER A 82 -24.13 -49.26 -79.98
CA SER A 82 -22.89 -48.70 -79.43
C SER A 82 -22.55 -47.40 -80.17
N PHE A 83 -22.74 -46.26 -79.51
CA PHE A 83 -22.21 -44.99 -80.01
C PHE A 83 -20.69 -44.98 -79.79
N ALA A 84 -19.92 -45.23 -80.86
CA ALA A 84 -18.47 -45.10 -80.83
C ALA A 84 -18.08 -43.61 -80.78
N LEU A 85 -17.86 -43.07 -79.59
CA LEU A 85 -17.36 -41.71 -79.36
C LEU A 85 -16.00 -41.50 -80.04
N THR A 86 -15.87 -40.43 -80.83
CA THR A 86 -14.62 -39.98 -81.46
C THR A 86 -13.57 -39.60 -80.40
N LYS A 87 -12.27 -39.78 -80.69
CA LYS A 87 -11.17 -39.56 -79.71
C LYS A 87 -11.22 -38.16 -79.05
N LYS A 88 -11.66 -37.13 -79.78
CA LYS A 88 -11.82 -35.75 -79.26
C LYS A 88 -13.01 -35.62 -78.28
N ALA A 89 -14.11 -36.35 -78.52
CA ALA A 89 -15.27 -36.37 -77.62
C ALA A 89 -14.99 -37.12 -76.32
N LYS A 90 -14.17 -38.18 -76.34
CA LYS A 90 -13.71 -38.88 -75.12
C LYS A 90 -12.84 -37.98 -74.24
N VAL A 91 -11.95 -37.17 -74.83
CA VAL A 91 -11.11 -36.21 -74.08
C VAL A 91 -11.97 -35.08 -73.50
N LEU A 92 -12.96 -34.56 -74.23
CA LEU A 92 -13.88 -33.54 -73.70
C LEU A 92 -14.77 -34.07 -72.57
N ILE A 93 -15.27 -35.30 -72.67
CA ILE A 93 -16.05 -35.93 -71.59
C ILE A 93 -15.17 -36.23 -70.37
N ALA A 94 -13.97 -36.77 -70.57
CA ALA A 94 -13.02 -37.00 -69.47
C ALA A 94 -12.59 -35.69 -68.79
N SER A 95 -12.31 -34.64 -69.58
CA SER A 95 -12.01 -33.30 -69.08
C SER A 95 -13.19 -32.70 -68.32
N GLY A 96 -14.42 -32.81 -68.85
CA GLY A 96 -15.64 -32.39 -68.16
C GLY A 96 -15.87 -33.13 -66.85
N LEU A 97 -15.60 -34.44 -66.80
CA LEU A 97 -15.71 -35.24 -65.58
C LEU A 97 -14.68 -34.83 -64.52
N VAL A 98 -13.45 -34.53 -64.93
CA VAL A 98 -12.40 -34.02 -64.02
C VAL A 98 -12.79 -32.66 -63.46
N VAL A 99 -13.34 -31.76 -64.28
CA VAL A 99 -13.85 -30.46 -63.83
C VAL A 99 -15.01 -30.62 -62.86
N ILE A 100 -15.96 -31.53 -63.13
CA ILE A 100 -17.07 -31.83 -62.21
C ILE A 100 -16.57 -32.40 -60.89
N LEU A 101 -15.58 -33.31 -60.90
CA LEU A 101 -14.98 -33.86 -59.68
C LEU A 101 -14.23 -32.79 -58.87
N LEU A 102 -13.52 -31.87 -59.54
CA LEU A 102 -12.90 -30.72 -58.87
C LEU A 102 -13.95 -29.77 -58.28
N LEU A 103 -15.03 -29.48 -59.01
CA LEU A 103 -16.14 -28.65 -58.53
C LEU A 103 -16.87 -29.32 -57.35
N ALA A 104 -17.13 -30.63 -57.42
CA ALA A 104 -17.72 -31.38 -56.33
C ALA A 104 -16.77 -31.43 -55.12
N GLY A 105 -15.48 -31.70 -55.34
CA GLY A 105 -14.47 -31.71 -54.29
C GLY A 105 -14.34 -30.36 -53.59
N THR A 106 -14.25 -29.27 -54.36
CA THR A 106 -14.24 -27.90 -53.81
C THR A 106 -15.56 -27.52 -53.15
N TYR A 107 -16.69 -28.04 -53.63
CA TYR A 107 -17.99 -27.84 -53.00
C TYR A 107 -18.11 -28.51 -51.63
N PHE A 108 -17.76 -29.80 -51.55
CA PHE A 108 -17.77 -30.55 -50.29
C PHE A 108 -16.72 -30.03 -49.32
N LEU A 109 -15.55 -29.61 -49.81
CA LEU A 109 -14.54 -28.95 -48.98
C LEU A 109 -15.05 -27.60 -48.46
N GLY A 110 -15.71 -26.81 -49.30
CA GLY A 110 -16.33 -25.56 -48.89
C GLY A 110 -17.38 -25.78 -47.81
N LYS A 111 -18.32 -26.69 -48.05
CA LYS A 111 -19.35 -27.09 -47.09
C LYS A 111 -18.75 -27.57 -45.76
N TYR A 112 -17.68 -28.36 -45.82
CA TYR A 112 -16.97 -28.85 -44.64
C TYR A 112 -16.30 -27.73 -43.85
N LEU A 113 -15.64 -26.76 -44.51
CA LEU A 113 -14.93 -25.67 -43.84
C LEU A 113 -15.85 -24.63 -43.20
N THR A 114 -17.08 -24.55 -43.67
CA THR A 114 -18.11 -23.60 -43.21
C THR A 114 -19.17 -24.23 -42.30
N ASP A 115 -18.96 -25.45 -41.83
CA ASP A 115 -19.87 -26.13 -40.91
C ASP A 115 -19.83 -25.49 -39.51
N GLU A 116 -20.99 -25.31 -38.89
CA GLU A 116 -21.13 -24.75 -37.54
C GLU A 116 -20.32 -25.49 -36.46
N GLN A 117 -20.09 -26.80 -36.60
CA GLN A 117 -19.23 -27.53 -35.66
C GLN A 117 -17.75 -27.12 -35.80
N ARG A 118 -17.31 -26.68 -36.99
CA ARG A 118 -15.91 -26.28 -37.21
C ARG A 118 -15.55 -25.00 -36.50
N ILE A 119 -16.47 -24.04 -36.38
CA ILE A 119 -16.18 -22.82 -35.62
C ILE A 119 -16.05 -23.13 -34.12
N ILE A 120 -16.85 -24.07 -33.60
CA ILE A 120 -16.78 -24.53 -32.20
C ILE A 120 -15.46 -25.27 -31.95
N GLU A 121 -15.06 -26.20 -32.83
CA GLU A 121 -13.76 -26.87 -32.73
C GLU A 121 -12.58 -25.88 -32.79
N ARG A 122 -12.66 -24.86 -33.65
CA ARG A 122 -11.62 -23.81 -33.72
C ARG A 122 -11.58 -22.97 -32.46
N PHE A 123 -12.73 -22.69 -31.84
CA PHE A 123 -12.82 -21.99 -30.55
C PHE A 123 -12.17 -22.82 -29.44
N GLU A 124 -12.59 -24.08 -29.26
CA GLU A 124 -12.03 -25.02 -28.28
C GLU A 124 -10.52 -25.17 -28.43
N LYS A 125 -10.05 -25.35 -29.67
CA LYS A 125 -8.63 -25.46 -29.99
C LYS A 125 -7.88 -24.16 -29.71
N SER A 126 -8.46 -23.00 -30.01
CA SER A 126 -7.79 -21.72 -29.75
C SER A 126 -7.61 -21.47 -28.25
N ILE A 127 -8.55 -21.93 -27.41
CA ILE A 127 -8.41 -21.87 -25.94
C ILE A 127 -7.38 -22.89 -25.47
N THR A 128 -7.48 -24.16 -25.90
CA THR A 128 -6.59 -25.25 -25.48
C THR A 128 -5.14 -25.02 -25.89
N ASP A 129 -4.92 -24.53 -27.12
CA ASP A 129 -3.59 -24.21 -27.65
C ASP A 129 -3.10 -22.80 -27.24
N LYS A 130 -3.89 -22.08 -26.42
CA LYS A 130 -3.64 -20.69 -25.97
C LYS A 130 -3.30 -19.73 -27.12
N LYS A 131 -4.08 -19.78 -28.20
CA LYS A 131 -3.92 -18.96 -29.40
C LYS A 131 -4.88 -17.78 -29.41
N SER A 132 -4.53 -16.73 -28.66
CA SER A 132 -5.36 -15.53 -28.51
C SER A 132 -5.70 -14.85 -29.83
N ASP A 133 -4.73 -14.64 -30.72
CA ASP A 133 -4.98 -14.04 -32.04
C ASP A 133 -6.01 -14.84 -32.85
N LYS A 134 -5.98 -16.18 -32.74
CA LYS A 134 -6.95 -17.03 -33.43
C LYS A 134 -8.33 -16.90 -32.81
N LEU A 135 -8.41 -16.85 -31.48
CA LEU A 135 -9.68 -16.65 -30.78
C LEU A 135 -10.29 -15.28 -31.12
N PHE A 136 -9.49 -14.21 -31.07
CA PHE A 136 -9.92 -12.85 -31.41
C PHE A 136 -10.58 -12.78 -32.79
N ASN A 137 -10.02 -13.48 -33.79
CA ASN A 137 -10.58 -13.53 -35.15
C ASN A 137 -11.86 -14.37 -35.29
N LEU A 138 -12.24 -15.15 -34.27
CA LEU A 138 -13.48 -15.94 -34.25
C LEU A 138 -14.61 -15.22 -33.51
N LEU A 139 -14.25 -14.25 -32.68
CA LEU A 139 -15.16 -13.54 -31.79
C LEU A 139 -15.54 -12.18 -32.36
N SER A 140 -16.76 -11.76 -32.09
CA SER A 140 -17.23 -10.39 -32.30
C SER A 140 -18.11 -9.93 -31.14
N ALA A 141 -18.17 -8.63 -30.89
CA ALA A 141 -19.13 -8.09 -29.93
C ALA A 141 -20.56 -8.27 -30.49
N SER A 142 -21.55 -8.41 -29.60
CA SER A 142 -22.95 -8.53 -30.00
C SER A 142 -23.48 -7.32 -30.79
N ASN A 143 -22.86 -6.15 -30.63
CA ASN A 143 -23.13 -4.88 -31.32
C ASN A 143 -21.83 -4.09 -31.59
N GLU A 144 -21.85 -3.19 -32.58
CA GLU A 144 -20.68 -2.40 -33.01
C GLU A 144 -20.28 -1.28 -32.04
N ASP A 145 -21.13 -0.98 -31.04
CA ASP A 145 -20.95 0.19 -30.15
C ASP A 145 -19.80 0.01 -29.14
N ILE A 146 -19.35 -1.22 -28.92
CA ILE A 146 -18.21 -1.53 -28.04
C ILE A 146 -17.09 -2.11 -28.88
N LYS A 147 -15.92 -1.47 -28.81
CA LYS A 147 -14.73 -1.95 -29.51
C LYS A 147 -14.28 -3.28 -28.89
N PHE A 148 -14.28 -4.31 -29.71
CA PHE A 148 -13.73 -5.61 -29.35
C PHE A 148 -12.19 -5.55 -29.44
N GLU A 149 -11.51 -5.80 -28.33
CA GLU A 149 -10.05 -5.68 -28.22
C GLU A 149 -9.39 -7.03 -27.88
N GLN A 150 -8.09 -7.17 -28.23
CA GLN A 150 -7.32 -8.40 -28.00
C GLN A 150 -7.35 -8.84 -26.51
N LYS A 151 -7.35 -7.87 -25.59
CA LYS A 151 -7.44 -8.10 -24.13
C LYS A 151 -8.66 -8.96 -23.74
N THR A 152 -9.80 -8.82 -24.44
CA THR A 152 -10.99 -9.65 -24.19
C THR A 152 -10.73 -11.11 -24.56
N ALA A 153 -10.09 -11.36 -25.71
CA ALA A 153 -9.73 -12.72 -26.11
C ALA A 153 -8.69 -13.33 -25.16
N ASP A 154 -7.71 -12.55 -24.72
CA ASP A 154 -6.72 -12.97 -23.70
C ASP A 154 -7.41 -13.38 -22.40
N GLY A 155 -8.35 -12.55 -21.90
CA GLY A 155 -9.12 -12.83 -20.70
C GLY A 155 -9.94 -14.12 -20.80
N ILE A 156 -10.63 -14.33 -21.93
CA ILE A 156 -11.40 -15.56 -22.18
C ILE A 156 -10.49 -16.79 -22.18
N ILE A 157 -9.31 -16.73 -22.83
CA ILE A 157 -8.35 -17.83 -22.79
C ILE A 157 -7.88 -18.10 -21.36
N ASN A 158 -7.50 -17.06 -20.62
CA ASN A 158 -7.00 -17.22 -19.26
C ASN A 158 -8.05 -17.87 -18.35
N HIS A 159 -9.30 -17.43 -18.44
CA HIS A 159 -10.40 -17.99 -17.68
C HIS A 159 -10.73 -19.44 -18.08
N LEU A 160 -11.05 -19.69 -19.36
CA LEU A 160 -11.51 -21.00 -19.82
C LEU A 160 -10.41 -22.07 -19.88
N SER A 161 -9.14 -21.68 -20.06
CA SER A 161 -8.03 -22.65 -20.01
C SER A 161 -7.70 -23.08 -18.57
N SER A 162 -8.00 -22.22 -17.60
CA SER A 162 -7.81 -22.51 -16.16
C SER A 162 -9.03 -23.20 -15.55
N ASN A 163 -10.23 -23.00 -16.10
CA ASN A 163 -11.46 -23.64 -15.65
C ASN A 163 -12.05 -24.57 -16.73
N ARG A 164 -11.76 -25.87 -16.64
CA ARG A 164 -12.20 -26.86 -17.64
C ARG A 164 -13.71 -27.11 -17.62
N GLU A 165 -14.36 -26.95 -16.47
CA GLU A 165 -15.82 -27.13 -16.35
C GLU A 165 -16.56 -26.02 -17.10
N ASP A 166 -16.08 -24.79 -16.97
CA ASP A 166 -16.55 -23.62 -17.71
C ASP A 166 -16.38 -23.80 -19.22
N LEU A 167 -15.19 -24.25 -19.66
CA LEU A 167 -14.95 -24.57 -21.06
C LEU A 167 -15.92 -25.65 -21.56
N PHE A 168 -16.10 -26.73 -20.81
CA PHE A 168 -17.02 -27.80 -21.18
C PHE A 168 -18.47 -27.31 -21.30
N THR A 169 -18.91 -26.46 -20.38
CA THR A 169 -20.23 -25.84 -20.38
C THR A 169 -20.45 -24.99 -21.63
N VAL A 170 -19.50 -24.09 -21.93
CA VAL A 170 -19.54 -23.25 -23.13
C VAL A 170 -19.59 -24.10 -24.39
N ILE A 171 -18.72 -25.11 -24.53
CA ILE A 171 -18.68 -25.96 -25.72
C ILE A 171 -19.99 -26.74 -25.91
N ASN A 172 -20.58 -27.27 -24.85
CA ASN A 172 -21.85 -27.99 -24.96
C ASN A 172 -23.00 -27.07 -25.33
N GLN A 173 -23.07 -25.87 -24.74
CA GLN A 173 -24.05 -24.86 -25.14
C GLN A 173 -23.91 -24.53 -26.62
N LEU A 174 -22.71 -24.20 -27.10
CA LEU A 174 -22.48 -23.88 -28.52
C LEU A 174 -22.86 -25.06 -29.44
N LYS A 175 -22.62 -26.31 -29.02
CA LYS A 175 -23.03 -27.51 -29.77
C LYS A 175 -24.55 -27.66 -29.84
N ASP A 176 -25.27 -27.29 -28.79
CA ASP A 176 -26.73 -27.32 -28.77
C ASP A 176 -27.34 -26.18 -29.58
N GLU A 177 -26.76 -24.98 -29.52
CA GLU A 177 -27.09 -23.85 -30.41
C GLU A 177 -26.89 -24.24 -31.88
N ALA A 178 -25.79 -24.92 -32.21
CA ALA A 178 -25.53 -25.42 -33.56
C ALA A 178 -26.56 -26.45 -34.05
N LYS A 179 -27.18 -27.24 -33.16
CA LYS A 179 -28.29 -28.15 -33.52
C LYS A 179 -29.57 -27.37 -33.80
N GLN A 180 -29.86 -26.34 -32.99
CA GLN A 180 -31.05 -25.49 -33.15
C GLN A 180 -31.00 -24.64 -34.43
N LEU A 181 -29.82 -24.17 -34.83
CA LEU A 181 -29.65 -23.51 -36.14
C LEU A 181 -30.03 -24.41 -37.33
N LYS A 182 -29.92 -25.74 -37.20
CA LYS A 182 -30.36 -26.68 -38.24
C LYS A 182 -31.87 -26.86 -38.30
N SER A 183 -32.57 -26.72 -37.17
CA SER A 183 -34.03 -26.83 -37.11
C SER A 183 -34.74 -25.56 -37.60
N GLY A 184 -34.02 -24.45 -37.75
CA GLY A 184 -34.56 -23.17 -38.21
C GLY A 184 -35.02 -22.25 -37.08
N ASP A 185 -34.73 -22.60 -35.82
CA ASP A 185 -35.02 -21.79 -34.64
C ASP A 185 -33.81 -20.87 -34.34
N GLU A 186 -33.77 -19.71 -34.99
CA GLU A 186 -32.65 -18.74 -34.89
C GLU A 186 -32.82 -17.70 -33.75
N GLU A 187 -34.01 -17.56 -33.15
CA GLU A 187 -34.42 -16.27 -32.55
C GLU A 187 -34.06 -15.98 -31.07
N ALA A 188 -33.26 -16.79 -30.35
CA ALA A 188 -33.17 -16.58 -28.88
C ALA A 188 -31.78 -16.65 -28.20
N PHE A 189 -30.66 -16.80 -28.93
CA PHE A 189 -29.36 -17.00 -28.24
C PHE A 189 -28.77 -15.73 -27.62
N ALA A 190 -28.98 -14.58 -28.26
CA ALA A 190 -28.49 -13.29 -27.76
C ALA A 190 -29.18 -12.90 -26.44
N ASP A 191 -30.47 -13.19 -26.32
CA ASP A 191 -31.31 -12.83 -25.17
C ASP A 191 -31.41 -13.94 -24.11
N ASN A 192 -30.77 -15.10 -24.34
CA ASN A 192 -30.73 -16.18 -23.36
C ASN A 192 -29.90 -15.75 -22.14
N THR A 193 -30.57 -15.27 -21.11
CA THR A 193 -29.94 -14.83 -19.85
C THR A 193 -29.31 -15.97 -19.08
N ASP A 194 -29.75 -17.21 -19.29
CA ASP A 194 -29.27 -18.39 -18.58
C ASP A 194 -28.11 -19.09 -19.31
N GLY A 195 -27.77 -18.63 -20.52
CA GLY A 195 -26.62 -19.13 -21.27
C GLY A 195 -25.35 -18.34 -20.98
N ALA A 196 -24.21 -18.98 -21.23
CA ALA A 196 -22.88 -18.41 -21.13
C ALA A 196 -22.70 -17.14 -21.97
N PHE A 197 -21.61 -16.42 -21.67
CA PHE A 197 -21.24 -15.15 -22.27
C PHE A 197 -20.96 -15.17 -23.78
N VAL A 198 -20.87 -16.34 -24.41
CA VAL A 198 -20.66 -16.49 -25.84
C VAL A 198 -21.79 -17.30 -26.46
N TYR A 199 -22.19 -16.93 -27.67
CA TYR A 199 -23.19 -17.65 -28.44
C TYR A 199 -22.85 -17.68 -29.93
N LEU A 200 -23.40 -18.65 -30.63
CA LEU A 200 -23.24 -18.84 -32.06
C LEU A 200 -24.20 -17.94 -32.84
N HIS A 201 -23.68 -17.22 -33.83
CA HIS A 201 -24.47 -16.37 -34.71
C HIS A 201 -24.18 -16.69 -36.18
N LYS A 202 -25.24 -16.78 -36.98
CA LYS A 202 -25.15 -16.97 -38.42
C LYS A 202 -25.11 -15.61 -39.10
N LYS A 203 -24.05 -15.34 -39.85
CA LYS A 203 -23.90 -14.08 -40.57
C LYS A 203 -24.89 -14.01 -41.73
N GLU A 204 -25.41 -12.81 -41.96
CA GLU A 204 -26.29 -12.53 -43.11
C GLU A 204 -25.59 -12.80 -44.45
N LYS A 205 -24.31 -12.43 -44.54
CA LYS A 205 -23.51 -12.60 -45.74
C LYS A 205 -22.94 -14.02 -45.83
N LYS A 206 -23.33 -14.73 -46.89
CA LYS A 206 -22.76 -16.04 -47.22
C LYS A 206 -21.27 -15.98 -47.53
N ARG A 207 -20.52 -16.95 -47.02
CA ARG A 207 -19.12 -17.16 -47.35
C ARG A 207 -19.00 -17.72 -48.77
N TRP A 208 -18.14 -17.08 -49.57
CA TRP A 208 -17.97 -17.40 -50.99
C TRP A 208 -19.29 -17.47 -51.77
N PHE A 209 -20.28 -16.65 -51.38
CA PHE A 209 -21.62 -16.55 -51.98
C PHE A 209 -22.51 -17.80 -51.87
N LEU A 210 -21.99 -18.96 -51.46
CA LEU A 210 -22.71 -20.24 -51.49
C LEU A 210 -22.95 -20.83 -50.10
N TYR A 211 -22.02 -20.63 -49.16
CA TYR A 211 -22.04 -21.28 -47.87
C TYR A 211 -22.52 -20.35 -46.76
N ASN A 212 -23.18 -20.91 -45.74
CA ASN A 212 -23.42 -20.18 -44.51
C ASN A 212 -22.07 -19.78 -43.89
N ASP A 213 -22.02 -18.63 -43.23
CA ASP A 213 -20.89 -18.23 -42.42
C ASP A 213 -21.38 -18.01 -41.00
N TYR A 214 -20.53 -18.36 -40.04
CA TYR A 214 -20.87 -18.25 -38.62
C TYR A 214 -19.79 -17.44 -37.91
N GLU A 215 -20.19 -16.78 -36.85
CA GLU A 215 -19.32 -16.12 -35.88
C GLU A 215 -19.78 -16.43 -34.46
N LEU A 216 -18.88 -16.22 -33.51
CA LEU A 216 -19.20 -16.32 -32.10
C LEU A 216 -19.36 -14.90 -31.57
N LYS A 217 -20.57 -14.56 -31.14
CA LYS A 217 -20.86 -13.26 -30.55
C LYS A 217 -20.72 -13.32 -29.03
N ILE A 218 -20.17 -12.27 -28.48
CA ILE A 218 -19.96 -12.12 -27.04
C ILE A 218 -21.04 -11.18 -26.47
N LYS A 219 -21.69 -11.64 -25.40
CA LYS A 219 -22.69 -10.91 -24.64
C LYS A 219 -22.04 -9.78 -23.83
N ARG A 220 -22.83 -8.77 -23.52
CA ARG A 220 -22.41 -7.62 -22.71
C ARG A 220 -23.17 -7.62 -21.39
N TYR A 221 -22.49 -7.20 -20.33
CA TYR A 221 -23.02 -7.26 -18.97
C TYR A 221 -22.86 -5.92 -18.26
N MET A 222 -23.85 -5.58 -17.45
CA MET A 222 -23.71 -4.54 -16.44
C MET A 222 -23.14 -5.19 -15.18
N ILE A 223 -22.23 -4.48 -14.52
CA ILE A 223 -21.71 -4.88 -13.22
C ILE A 223 -22.51 -4.11 -12.16
N PRO A 224 -23.28 -4.79 -11.30
CA PRO A 224 -23.90 -4.14 -10.17
C PRO A 224 -22.84 -3.86 -9.11
N VAL A 225 -22.77 -2.62 -8.66
CA VAL A 225 -21.86 -2.18 -7.60
C VAL A 225 -22.67 -1.54 -6.48
N GLU A 226 -22.32 -1.83 -5.25
CA GLU A 226 -22.93 -1.23 -4.05
C GLU A 226 -21.84 -0.66 -3.15
N THR A 227 -22.10 0.51 -2.54
CA THR A 227 -21.19 1.15 -1.58
C THR A 227 -21.97 1.89 -0.51
N ASN A 228 -21.40 2.01 0.68
CA ASN A 228 -22.05 2.54 1.88
C ASN A 228 -21.95 4.08 2.05
N TYR A 229 -21.39 4.80 1.08
CA TYR A 229 -21.27 6.26 1.14
C TYR A 229 -21.91 6.94 -0.08
N GLU A 230 -22.81 7.87 0.18
CA GLU A 230 -23.31 8.82 -0.83
C GLU A 230 -22.14 9.67 -1.35
N GLY A 231 -22.14 9.96 -2.65
CA GLY A 231 -21.09 10.73 -3.31
C GLY A 231 -19.79 9.96 -3.57
N ALA A 232 -19.71 8.68 -3.19
CA ALA A 232 -18.56 7.84 -3.51
C ALA A 232 -18.43 7.64 -5.03
N LYS A 233 -17.25 7.92 -5.57
CA LYS A 233 -16.93 7.72 -6.99
C LYS A 233 -16.55 6.27 -7.22
N ILE A 234 -17.12 5.65 -8.25
CA ILE A 234 -16.76 4.30 -8.68
C ILE A 234 -15.90 4.41 -9.93
N LEU A 235 -14.70 3.83 -9.87
CA LEU A 235 -13.74 3.78 -10.95
C LEU A 235 -13.61 2.33 -11.45
N ILE A 236 -13.53 2.18 -12.77
CA ILE A 236 -13.26 0.91 -13.46
C ILE A 236 -11.96 1.06 -14.23
N ASP A 237 -10.98 0.19 -13.98
CA ASP A 237 -9.64 0.23 -14.60
C ASP A 237 -9.01 1.64 -14.52
N GLY A 238 -9.26 2.35 -13.41
CA GLY A 238 -8.77 3.70 -13.15
C GLY A 238 -9.57 4.86 -13.76
N SER A 239 -10.62 4.59 -14.53
CA SER A 239 -11.50 5.62 -15.10
C SER A 239 -12.79 5.75 -14.31
N GLU A 240 -13.21 6.98 -14.00
CA GLU A 240 -14.48 7.24 -13.31
C GLU A 240 -15.66 6.79 -14.17
N ALA A 241 -16.49 5.89 -13.63
CA ALA A 241 -17.59 5.26 -14.35
C ALA A 241 -18.96 5.69 -13.79
N ALA A 242 -19.06 5.91 -12.47
CA ALA A 242 -20.29 6.34 -11.82
C ALA A 242 -20.01 7.07 -10.49
N THR A 243 -21.04 7.69 -9.92
CA THR A 243 -21.04 8.22 -8.55
C THR A 243 -22.27 7.70 -7.82
N ALA A 244 -22.11 7.30 -6.56
CA ALA A 244 -23.21 6.83 -5.72
C ALA A 244 -24.13 7.98 -5.32
N ASN A 245 -25.42 7.86 -5.64
CA ASN A 245 -26.41 8.89 -5.32
C ASN A 245 -27.01 8.72 -3.91
N GLU A 246 -26.98 7.51 -3.36
CA GLU A 246 -27.50 7.20 -2.03
C GLU A 246 -26.64 6.09 -1.42
N ALA A 247 -26.42 6.15 -0.11
CA ALA A 247 -25.68 5.13 0.62
C ALA A 247 -26.40 3.78 0.57
N GLY A 248 -25.67 2.71 0.22
CA GLY A 248 -26.23 1.37 0.05
C GLY A 248 -27.04 1.18 -1.23
N SER A 249 -27.09 2.18 -2.12
CA SER A 249 -27.76 2.01 -3.41
C SER A 249 -26.95 1.16 -4.38
N ARG A 250 -27.67 0.30 -5.12
CA ARG A 250 -27.11 -0.51 -6.20
C ARG A 250 -27.02 0.30 -7.48
N ILE A 251 -25.83 0.36 -8.05
CA ILE A 251 -25.51 1.10 -9.29
C ILE A 251 -25.11 0.08 -10.35
N GLU A 252 -25.76 0.11 -11.50
CA GLU A 252 -25.39 -0.73 -12.64
C GLU A 252 -24.39 0.02 -13.52
N ILE A 253 -23.18 -0.52 -13.67
CA ILE A 253 -22.08 0.11 -14.43
C ILE A 253 -21.78 -0.72 -15.68
N GLY A 254 -21.67 -0.07 -16.83
CA GLY A 254 -21.34 -0.71 -18.11
C GLY A 254 -22.09 -0.10 -19.29
N PRO A 255 -22.28 -0.86 -20.38
CA PRO A 255 -22.04 -2.30 -20.52
C PRO A 255 -20.57 -2.68 -20.76
N PHE A 256 -20.15 -3.85 -20.26
CA PHE A 256 -18.80 -4.41 -20.43
C PHE A 256 -18.83 -5.76 -21.16
N LEU A 257 -17.75 -6.07 -21.87
CA LEU A 257 -17.49 -7.40 -22.40
C LEU A 257 -16.87 -8.30 -21.31
N PRO A 258 -16.86 -9.62 -21.48
CA PRO A 258 -16.18 -10.52 -20.55
C PRO A 258 -14.70 -10.19 -20.40
N GLY A 259 -14.22 -10.24 -19.16
CA GLY A 259 -12.87 -9.81 -18.84
C GLY A 259 -12.65 -9.65 -17.35
N GLU A 260 -11.42 -9.30 -16.99
CA GLU A 260 -11.05 -8.92 -15.62
C GLU A 260 -11.07 -7.40 -15.51
N TYR A 261 -11.76 -6.91 -14.47
CA TYR A 261 -11.92 -5.49 -14.20
C TYR A 261 -11.49 -5.16 -12.78
N GLU A 262 -10.72 -4.09 -12.62
CA GLU A 262 -10.44 -3.50 -11.32
C GLU A 262 -11.50 -2.45 -11.01
N ILE A 263 -12.26 -2.67 -9.94
CA ILE A 263 -13.29 -1.75 -9.48
C ILE A 263 -12.84 -1.11 -8.18
N LYS A 264 -12.90 0.22 -8.10
CA LYS A 264 -12.51 0.99 -6.93
C LYS A 264 -13.60 1.97 -6.54
N ALA A 265 -13.99 1.97 -5.27
CA ALA A 265 -14.79 3.03 -4.67
C ALA A 265 -13.86 4.02 -3.97
N VAL A 266 -14.10 5.32 -4.16
CA VAL A 266 -13.34 6.41 -3.56
C VAL A 266 -14.33 7.44 -2.99
N TYR A 267 -14.28 7.66 -1.69
CA TYR A 267 -15.06 8.70 -1.00
C TYR A 267 -14.13 9.75 -0.43
N LYS A 268 -14.32 11.00 -0.84
CA LYS A 268 -13.58 12.15 -0.31
C LYS A 268 -14.34 12.72 0.88
N GLY A 269 -13.93 12.35 2.09
CA GLY A 269 -14.45 12.93 3.32
C GLY A 269 -13.88 14.33 3.58
N GLU A 270 -14.28 14.91 4.70
CA GLU A 270 -13.82 16.25 5.12
C GLU A 270 -12.32 16.26 5.45
N TYR A 271 -11.85 15.22 6.14
CA TYR A 271 -10.48 15.13 6.65
C TYR A 271 -9.58 14.20 5.84
N THR A 272 -10.12 13.08 5.34
CA THR A 272 -9.36 12.04 4.63
C THR A 272 -10.14 11.47 3.46
N THR A 273 -9.48 10.62 2.66
CA THR A 273 -10.11 9.86 1.57
C THR A 273 -10.22 8.40 1.98
N LEU A 274 -11.41 7.82 1.85
CA LEU A 274 -11.64 6.40 2.03
C LEU A 274 -11.61 5.71 0.67
N GLU A 275 -10.93 4.57 0.58
CA GLU A 275 -10.86 3.80 -0.66
C GLU A 275 -11.06 2.31 -0.41
N LYS A 276 -11.74 1.64 -1.35
CA LYS A 276 -11.84 0.18 -1.38
C LYS A 276 -11.71 -0.28 -2.82
N LYS A 277 -10.89 -1.31 -3.04
CA LYS A 277 -10.64 -1.92 -4.34
C LYS A 277 -11.06 -3.39 -4.32
N SER A 278 -11.60 -3.86 -5.44
CA SER A 278 -11.92 -5.25 -5.73
C SER A 278 -11.60 -5.57 -7.18
N THR A 279 -11.28 -6.83 -7.46
CA THR A 279 -11.09 -7.33 -8.83
C THR A 279 -12.24 -8.27 -9.16
N VAL A 280 -12.86 -8.07 -10.31
CA VAL A 280 -14.02 -8.83 -10.76
C VAL A 280 -13.69 -9.55 -12.06
N ALA A 281 -13.88 -10.87 -12.06
CA ALA A 281 -13.79 -11.69 -13.27
C ALA A 281 -15.20 -11.83 -13.87
N LEU A 282 -15.49 -11.02 -14.88
CA LEU A 282 -16.80 -10.97 -15.53
C LEU A 282 -16.90 -12.04 -16.62
N PHE A 283 -17.15 -13.30 -16.24
CA PHE A 283 -17.38 -14.40 -17.18
C PHE A 283 -18.67 -15.16 -16.85
N PRO A 284 -19.85 -14.56 -17.07
CA PRO A 284 -21.11 -15.16 -16.63
C PRO A 284 -21.42 -16.45 -17.41
N MET A 285 -21.78 -17.50 -16.67
CA MET A 285 -22.29 -18.77 -17.23
C MET A 285 -23.81 -18.88 -17.19
N SER A 286 -24.46 -17.91 -16.56
CA SER A 286 -25.91 -17.74 -16.43
C SER A 286 -26.20 -16.27 -16.12
N SER A 287 -27.42 -15.94 -15.64
CA SER A 287 -27.79 -14.56 -15.35
C SER A 287 -26.84 -13.95 -14.32
N TYR A 288 -26.05 -12.94 -14.73
CA TYR A 288 -25.13 -12.25 -13.83
C TYR A 288 -25.92 -11.36 -12.88
N LYS A 289 -25.92 -11.72 -11.59
CA LYS A 289 -26.63 -10.97 -10.54
C LYS A 289 -25.72 -10.60 -9.37
N ASP A 290 -24.48 -11.06 -9.39
CA ASP A 290 -23.50 -10.86 -8.33
C ASP A 290 -23.21 -9.37 -8.21
N THR A 291 -23.48 -8.83 -7.02
CA THR A 291 -23.26 -7.43 -6.71
C THR A 291 -21.88 -7.29 -6.09
N VAL A 292 -21.09 -6.35 -6.59
CA VAL A 292 -19.77 -6.06 -6.09
C VAL A 292 -19.91 -5.08 -4.93
N GLU A 293 -19.76 -5.59 -3.71
CA GLU A 293 -19.84 -4.79 -2.49
C GLU A 293 -18.50 -4.09 -2.22
N LEU A 294 -18.48 -2.77 -2.35
CA LEU A 294 -17.35 -1.89 -2.05
C LEU A 294 -17.65 -1.07 -0.80
N MET A 295 -17.69 -1.77 0.33
CA MET A 295 -17.91 -1.17 1.65
C MET A 295 -16.64 -0.47 2.12
N LEU A 296 -16.68 0.85 2.12
CA LEU A 296 -15.61 1.72 2.61
C LEU A 296 -15.60 1.70 4.14
N LYS A 297 -14.41 1.52 4.71
CA LYS A 297 -14.20 1.46 6.16
C LYS A 297 -13.71 2.82 6.65
N GLY A 298 -14.61 3.57 7.28
CA GLY A 298 -14.27 4.83 7.94
C GLY A 298 -15.01 4.90 9.27
N GLU A 299 -14.32 5.34 10.30
CA GLU A 299 -14.80 5.45 11.67
C GLU A 299 -14.61 6.87 12.19
N PHE A 300 -15.37 7.24 13.22
CA PHE A 300 -15.11 8.48 13.94
C PHE A 300 -14.13 8.17 15.07
N ILE A 301 -13.09 8.99 15.18
CA ILE A 301 -12.08 8.90 16.22
C ILE A 301 -12.22 10.08 17.18
N ASP A 302 -11.89 9.87 18.44
CA ASP A 302 -11.79 10.91 19.47
C ASP A 302 -10.29 11.20 19.74
N VAL A 303 -9.89 12.45 19.53
CA VAL A 303 -8.50 12.91 19.63
C VAL A 303 -8.32 13.71 20.90
N TYR A 304 -7.33 13.35 21.72
CA TYR A 304 -6.96 14.02 22.95
C TYR A 304 -5.49 14.43 22.91
N ALA A 305 -5.16 15.48 23.66
CA ALA A 305 -3.81 15.93 23.86
C ALA A 305 -3.62 16.50 25.25
N ASN A 306 -2.39 16.46 25.76
CA ASN A 306 -2.01 17.09 27.02
C ASN A 306 -2.06 18.64 26.98
N TYR A 307 -2.31 19.23 25.81
CA TYR A 307 -2.50 20.66 25.62
C TYR A 307 -3.71 20.92 24.71
N SER A 308 -4.77 21.51 25.27
CA SER A 308 -6.08 21.62 24.62
C SER A 308 -6.09 22.58 23.42
N GLN A 309 -5.24 23.61 23.42
CA GLN A 309 -5.14 24.56 22.31
C GLN A 309 -4.28 24.06 21.14
N SER A 310 -3.94 22.77 21.12
CA SER A 310 -3.15 22.19 20.03
C SER A 310 -3.98 22.03 18.76
N ARG A 311 -3.42 22.41 17.62
CA ARG A 311 -3.96 22.24 16.27
C ARG A 311 -3.78 20.80 15.80
N ILE A 312 -4.80 20.22 15.19
CA ILE A 312 -4.78 18.83 14.69
C ILE A 312 -4.32 18.80 13.23
N PHE A 313 -3.42 17.87 12.91
CA PHE A 313 -2.92 17.63 11.57
C PHE A 313 -3.12 16.17 11.18
N ILE A 314 -3.64 15.94 9.97
CA ILE A 314 -3.76 14.60 9.39
C ILE A 314 -3.02 14.56 8.05
N ASN A 315 -2.15 13.57 7.86
CA ASN A 315 -1.32 13.40 6.67
C ASN A 315 -0.57 14.70 6.28
N GLY A 316 -0.05 15.41 7.28
CA GLY A 316 0.69 16.66 7.09
C GLY A 316 -0.16 17.91 6.82
N LYS A 317 -1.49 17.84 6.91
CA LYS A 317 -2.39 18.98 6.63
C LYS A 317 -3.14 19.41 7.90
N ASP A 318 -3.13 20.70 8.19
CA ASP A 318 -3.98 21.32 9.23
C ASP A 318 -5.45 21.10 8.86
N ILE A 319 -6.22 20.48 9.75
CA ILE A 319 -7.64 20.19 9.52
C ILE A 319 -8.57 21.31 9.98
N GLY A 320 -8.05 22.42 10.51
CA GLY A 320 -8.85 23.56 10.93
C GLY A 320 -9.29 23.54 12.40
N LEU A 321 -9.01 22.46 13.13
CA LEU A 321 -9.56 22.18 14.45
C LEU A 321 -8.48 22.15 15.54
N ASP A 322 -8.87 22.60 16.73
CA ASP A 322 -8.09 22.46 17.96
C ASP A 322 -8.58 21.21 18.71
N VAL A 323 -7.75 20.65 19.60
CA VAL A 323 -8.09 19.44 20.37
C VAL A 323 -9.16 19.69 21.43
N GLY A 324 -9.13 20.84 22.10
CA GLY A 324 -10.04 21.14 23.22
C GLY A 324 -9.95 20.11 24.35
N ASP A 325 -11.10 19.74 24.92
CA ASP A 325 -11.23 18.68 25.92
C ASP A 325 -11.27 17.26 25.30
N GLY A 326 -11.11 17.16 23.98
CA GLY A 326 -11.34 15.97 23.19
C GLY A 326 -12.12 16.32 21.92
N GLN A 327 -11.54 16.04 20.76
CA GLN A 327 -12.12 16.41 19.47
C GLN A 327 -12.49 15.15 18.68
N ARG A 328 -13.78 15.00 18.37
CA ARG A 328 -14.28 13.92 17.53
C ARG A 328 -14.18 14.30 16.06
N ILE A 329 -13.54 13.46 15.24
CA ILE A 329 -13.36 13.69 13.80
C ILE A 329 -13.60 12.40 13.02
N GLY A 330 -14.13 12.51 11.80
CA GLY A 330 -14.46 11.35 10.98
C GLY A 330 -15.32 11.68 9.77
N PRO A 331 -15.57 10.70 8.90
CA PRO A 331 -15.05 9.33 8.94
C PRO A 331 -13.59 9.25 8.45
N ILE A 332 -12.76 8.45 9.14
CA ILE A 332 -11.34 8.24 8.83
C ILE A 332 -11.05 6.72 8.87
N ALA A 333 -10.19 6.23 7.98
CA ALA A 333 -9.73 4.85 8.03
C ALA A 333 -8.75 4.65 9.20
N ILE A 334 -9.06 3.71 10.09
CA ILE A 334 -8.25 3.34 11.27
C ILE A 334 -7.35 2.13 11.00
N ASP A 335 -6.92 1.91 9.75
CA ASP A 335 -6.07 0.80 9.33
C ASP A 335 -4.56 1.14 9.33
N GLY A 336 -4.20 2.30 9.91
CA GLY A 336 -2.85 2.84 9.92
C GLY A 336 -2.42 3.56 8.65
N SER A 337 -3.30 3.70 7.65
CA SER A 337 -3.00 4.45 6.41
C SER A 337 -2.94 5.97 6.60
N ASN A 338 -3.55 6.50 7.65
CA ASN A 338 -3.53 7.91 7.99
C ASN A 338 -2.56 8.17 9.14
N LEU A 339 -1.78 9.25 9.04
CA LEU A 339 -0.91 9.75 10.09
C LEU A 339 -1.53 10.97 10.74
N ILE A 340 -1.39 11.09 12.07
CA ILE A 340 -1.94 12.20 12.86
C ILE A 340 -0.87 12.73 13.82
N TYR A 341 -0.84 14.05 13.99
CA TYR A 341 -0.08 14.73 15.03
C TYR A 341 -0.80 16.02 15.43
N VAL A 342 -0.31 16.65 16.49
CA VAL A 342 -0.76 17.97 16.93
C VAL A 342 0.39 18.95 17.04
N GLU A 343 0.08 20.24 16.85
CA GLU A 343 1.02 21.33 17.05
C GLU A 343 0.46 22.35 18.02
N ALA A 344 1.31 22.85 18.93
CA ALA A 344 0.98 23.92 19.86
C ALA A 344 1.93 25.10 19.67
N GLU A 345 1.41 26.31 19.89
CA GLU A 345 2.22 27.52 19.96
C GLU A 345 2.44 27.90 21.42
N TYR A 346 3.71 28.02 21.81
CA TYR A 346 4.13 28.57 23.09
C TYR A 346 4.82 29.91 22.88
N PRO A 347 4.93 30.75 23.94
CA PRO A 347 5.65 32.03 23.85
C PRO A 347 7.10 31.89 23.34
N TRP A 348 7.76 30.76 23.60
CA TRP A 348 9.12 30.45 23.15
C TRP A 348 9.19 29.67 21.82
N GLY A 349 8.05 29.45 21.15
CA GLY A 349 8.00 28.87 19.82
C GLY A 349 6.97 27.76 19.64
N LYS A 350 6.88 27.29 18.40
CA LYS A 350 5.97 26.22 18.00
C LYS A 350 6.57 24.85 18.28
N VAL A 351 5.75 23.93 18.77
CA VAL A 351 6.17 22.57 19.13
C VAL A 351 5.17 21.56 18.57
N GLN A 352 5.68 20.42 18.10
CA GLN A 352 4.90 19.34 17.51
C GLN A 352 4.97 18.09 18.40
N SER A 353 3.88 17.32 18.46
CA SER A 353 3.92 15.95 19.00
C SER A 353 4.67 15.01 18.05
N GLU A 354 4.93 13.78 18.52
CA GLU A 354 5.23 12.69 17.60
C GLU A 354 4.06 12.49 16.62
N GLU A 355 4.40 12.09 15.40
CA GLU A 355 3.43 11.66 14.39
C GLU A 355 3.18 10.17 14.53
N ILE A 356 1.91 9.79 14.66
CA ILE A 356 1.48 8.40 14.88
C ILE A 356 0.46 7.97 13.84
N ALA A 357 0.38 6.66 13.58
CA ALA A 357 -0.62 6.10 12.68
C ALA A 357 -1.99 5.97 13.37
N VAL A 358 -3.06 6.31 12.66
CA VAL A 358 -4.44 6.14 13.13
C VAL A 358 -4.82 4.67 13.02
N ASN A 359 -4.78 3.95 14.14
CA ASN A 359 -5.06 2.51 14.24
C ASN A 359 -6.10 2.16 15.34
N SER A 360 -6.71 3.17 15.95
CA SER A 360 -7.62 3.11 17.08
C SER A 360 -8.66 4.22 16.95
N ASP A 361 -9.81 4.06 17.60
CA ASP A 361 -10.86 5.07 17.71
C ASP A 361 -10.58 6.12 18.80
N GLN A 362 -9.66 5.83 19.72
CA GLN A 362 -9.13 6.78 20.70
C GLN A 362 -7.67 7.07 20.38
N ILE A 363 -7.35 8.35 20.20
CA ILE A 363 -5.99 8.83 19.89
C ILE A 363 -5.54 9.80 20.98
N GLU A 364 -4.47 9.46 21.68
CA GLU A 364 -3.86 10.32 22.70
C GLU A 364 -2.49 10.81 22.22
N LEU A 365 -2.34 12.13 22.13
CA LEU A 365 -1.11 12.78 21.68
C LEU A 365 -0.48 13.54 22.83
N SER A 366 0.85 13.58 22.86
CA SER A 366 1.59 14.31 23.88
C SER A 366 2.59 15.25 23.23
N ILE A 367 2.51 16.52 23.61
CA ILE A 367 3.48 17.55 23.24
C ILE A 367 4.44 17.74 24.41
N ASN A 368 5.73 17.64 24.13
CA ASN A 368 6.76 18.08 25.07
C ASN A 368 7.05 19.56 24.84
N ALA A 369 6.42 20.43 25.63
CA ALA A 369 6.52 21.88 25.47
C ALA A 369 7.97 22.43 25.54
N LEU A 370 8.89 21.71 26.21
CA LEU A 370 10.26 22.15 26.43
C LEU A 370 11.23 21.42 25.49
N THR A 371 11.44 22.02 24.33
CA THR A 371 12.47 21.59 23.37
C THR A 371 13.88 21.76 23.95
N LYS A 372 14.87 21.09 23.34
CA LYS A 372 16.27 21.23 23.75
C LYS A 372 16.72 22.70 23.78
N ASN A 373 16.41 23.47 22.74
CA ASN A 373 16.76 24.88 22.66
C ASN A 373 16.07 25.70 23.76
N ALA A 374 14.79 25.44 24.04
CA ALA A 374 14.09 26.12 25.12
C ALA A 374 14.74 25.85 26.48
N LYS A 375 15.10 24.58 26.76
CA LYS A 375 15.83 24.21 27.99
C LYS A 375 17.20 24.89 28.10
N GLU A 376 17.93 25.00 26.99
CA GLU A 376 19.21 25.73 26.94
C GLU A 376 19.00 27.23 27.24
N ASP A 377 18.00 27.88 26.64
CA ASP A 377 17.70 29.29 26.88
C ASP A 377 17.31 29.58 28.34
N ILE A 378 16.50 28.71 28.94
CA ILE A 378 16.12 28.80 30.37
C ILE A 378 17.35 28.64 31.26
N THR A 379 18.20 27.66 30.95
CA THR A 379 19.44 27.39 31.69
C THR A 379 20.38 28.59 31.61
N ASN A 380 20.55 29.18 30.42
CA ASN A 380 21.37 30.36 30.21
C ASN A 380 20.84 31.58 30.97
N ALA A 381 19.52 31.80 30.96
CA ALA A 381 18.91 32.90 31.72
C ALA A 381 19.11 32.74 33.23
N ALA A 382 18.92 31.54 33.77
CA ALA A 382 19.17 31.25 35.18
C ALA A 382 20.65 31.41 35.54
N HIS A 383 21.55 30.87 34.70
CA HIS A 383 22.99 31.01 34.85
C HIS A 383 23.41 32.49 34.90
N ASP A 384 22.98 33.28 33.93
CA ASP A 384 23.32 34.70 33.83
C ASP A 384 22.74 35.51 34.99
N PHE A 385 21.53 35.18 35.45
CA PHE A 385 20.97 35.77 36.67
C PHE A 385 21.88 35.52 37.87
N VAL A 386 22.27 34.27 38.13
CA VAL A 386 23.06 33.92 39.32
C VAL A 386 24.45 34.57 39.29
N TYR A 387 25.14 34.57 38.15
CA TYR A 387 26.42 35.28 38.03
C TYR A 387 26.25 36.80 38.21
N SER A 388 25.22 37.38 37.58
CA SER A 388 24.95 38.81 37.71
C SER A 388 24.59 39.23 39.14
N MET A 389 23.99 38.33 39.93
CA MET A 389 23.67 38.53 41.33
C MET A 389 24.95 38.65 42.18
N VAL A 390 25.99 37.84 41.92
CA VAL A 390 27.30 37.97 42.58
C VAL A 390 27.94 39.32 42.31
N ASP A 391 27.90 39.77 41.04
CA ASP A 391 28.43 41.09 40.66
C ASP A 391 27.63 42.23 41.31
N ALA A 392 26.30 42.09 41.37
CA ALA A 392 25.41 43.04 42.03
C ALA A 392 25.70 43.14 43.53
N TYR A 393 25.91 42.02 44.23
CA TYR A 393 26.28 42.01 45.65
C TYR A 393 27.65 42.67 45.90
N LYS A 394 28.66 42.39 45.05
CA LYS A 394 29.99 43.02 45.14
C LYS A 394 29.90 44.53 44.92
N ALA A 395 29.10 44.96 43.95
CA ALA A 395 28.92 46.38 43.62
C ALA A 395 27.97 47.11 44.59
N ARG A 396 27.09 46.38 45.28
CA ARG A 396 25.91 46.90 46.00
C ARG A 396 25.07 47.82 45.10
N ASP A 397 24.89 47.40 43.85
CA ASP A 397 24.14 48.10 42.80
C ASP A 397 23.35 47.06 42.00
N THR A 398 22.13 47.40 41.58
CA THR A 398 21.27 46.51 40.79
C THR A 398 21.59 46.51 39.31
N LYS A 399 22.35 47.48 38.79
CA LYS A 399 22.71 47.58 37.36
C LYS A 399 23.33 46.31 36.75
N PRO A 400 24.16 45.52 37.46
CA PRO A 400 24.71 44.30 36.89
C PRO A 400 23.67 43.21 36.64
N LEU A 401 22.54 43.24 37.36
CA LEU A 401 21.53 42.17 37.33
C LEU A 401 21.00 41.94 35.91
N LYS A 402 20.92 40.67 35.52
CA LYS A 402 20.39 40.20 34.24
C LYS A 402 19.27 39.19 34.47
N HIS A 403 18.39 39.03 33.49
CA HIS A 403 17.34 38.00 33.50
C HIS A 403 16.56 37.96 34.82
N VAL A 404 16.18 39.12 35.35
CA VAL A 404 15.45 39.28 36.60
C VAL A 404 14.20 40.11 36.36
N ARG A 405 13.08 39.68 36.93
CA ARG A 405 11.83 40.43 36.83
C ARG A 405 11.93 41.74 37.62
N SER A 406 11.20 42.76 37.16
CA SER A 406 11.33 44.13 37.68
C SER A 406 11.03 44.26 39.18
N ASP A 407 10.08 43.49 39.71
CA ASP A 407 9.74 43.48 41.14
C ASP A 407 10.89 42.96 42.01
N LEU A 408 11.64 41.98 41.53
CA LEU A 408 12.83 41.48 42.22
C LEU A 408 14.00 42.48 42.17
N VAL A 409 14.10 43.29 41.11
CA VAL A 409 15.08 44.39 41.05
C VAL A 409 14.85 45.40 42.18
N ASP A 410 13.58 45.72 42.47
CA ASP A 410 13.24 46.63 43.57
C ASP A 410 13.62 46.02 44.93
N TYR A 411 13.41 44.72 45.13
CA TYR A 411 13.89 44.00 46.32
C TYR A 411 15.41 44.12 46.52
N PHE A 412 16.21 43.84 45.49
CA PHE A 412 17.68 43.97 45.58
C PHE A 412 18.10 45.42 45.86
N LYS A 413 17.40 46.40 45.30
CA LYS A 413 17.69 47.81 45.53
C LYS A 413 17.51 48.19 46.99
N GLU A 414 16.43 47.77 47.63
CA GLU A 414 16.21 47.99 49.06
C GLU A 414 17.27 47.27 49.90
N TYR A 415 17.56 46.00 49.59
CA TYR A 415 18.58 45.21 50.28
C TYR A 415 19.97 45.86 50.21
N PHE A 416 20.39 46.36 49.04
CA PHE A 416 21.68 47.02 48.87
C PHE A 416 21.76 48.37 49.62
N VAL A 417 20.65 49.11 49.75
CA VAL A 417 20.59 50.30 50.61
C VAL A 417 20.86 49.93 52.06
N GLU A 418 20.26 48.84 52.56
CA GLU A 418 20.52 48.34 53.92
C GLU A 418 21.98 47.87 54.09
N MET A 419 22.53 47.13 53.13
CA MET A 419 23.93 46.72 53.16
C MET A 419 24.88 47.92 53.26
N VAL A 420 24.62 48.99 52.49
CA VAL A 420 25.42 50.22 52.55
C VAL A 420 25.27 50.92 53.90
N ASN A 421 24.05 51.04 54.41
CA ASN A 421 23.78 51.70 55.69
C ASN A 421 24.43 50.98 56.88
N ASN A 422 24.49 49.64 56.82
CA ASN A 422 25.08 48.81 57.87
C ASN A 422 26.58 48.52 57.66
N ASP A 423 27.23 49.11 56.64
CA ASP A 423 28.59 48.77 56.18
C ASP A 423 28.83 47.25 56.00
N GLN A 424 27.78 46.54 55.59
CA GLN A 424 27.86 45.15 55.18
C GLN A 424 28.52 45.08 53.79
N SER A 425 29.43 44.13 53.64
CA SER A 425 30.16 43.84 52.42
C SER A 425 29.99 42.38 52.04
N TYR A 426 30.18 42.07 50.76
CA TYR A 426 30.10 40.71 50.22
C TYR A 426 31.40 40.35 49.51
N LEU A 427 31.86 39.13 49.74
CA LEU A 427 32.92 38.48 48.99
C LEU A 427 32.36 37.15 48.49
N GLY A 428 32.40 36.90 47.19
CA GLY A 428 31.99 35.61 46.67
C GLY A 428 32.41 35.34 45.25
N GLU A 429 32.48 34.06 44.91
CA GLU A 429 32.88 33.54 43.60
C GLU A 429 32.17 32.20 43.35
N ILE A 430 31.78 31.98 42.11
CA ILE A 430 31.14 30.73 41.69
C ILE A 430 32.17 29.92 40.91
N HIS A 431 32.40 28.69 41.35
CA HIS A 431 33.33 27.77 40.70
C HIS A 431 32.63 26.91 39.65
N ARG A 432 31.41 26.47 39.96
CA ARG A 432 30.64 25.58 39.08
C ARG A 432 29.14 25.69 39.34
N MET A 433 28.36 25.64 38.25
CA MET A 433 26.92 25.41 38.30
C MET A 433 26.58 24.12 37.55
N THR A 434 25.74 23.28 38.14
CA THR A 434 25.25 22.06 37.52
C THR A 434 23.73 22.08 37.51
N PHE A 435 23.13 22.20 36.32
CA PHE A 435 21.68 22.19 36.13
C PHE A 435 21.18 20.77 35.92
N ASN A 436 20.05 20.42 36.54
CA ASN A 436 19.42 19.12 36.36
C ASN A 436 18.43 19.17 35.18
N PRO A 437 18.71 18.51 34.03
CA PRO A 437 17.86 18.55 32.83
C PRO A 437 16.50 17.86 32.99
N ASP A 438 16.36 17.00 34.01
CA ASP A 438 15.14 16.29 34.35
C ASP A 438 14.30 17.04 35.39
N SER A 439 14.82 18.13 35.95
CA SER A 439 14.14 18.95 36.95
C SER A 439 13.15 19.97 36.37
N PHE A 440 13.17 20.17 35.06
CA PHE A 440 12.29 21.14 34.40
C PHE A 440 10.82 20.81 34.68
N ARG A 441 10.10 21.76 35.26
CA ARG A 441 8.65 21.67 35.47
C ARG A 441 7.99 22.89 34.88
N ILE A 442 7.05 22.67 33.97
CA ILE A 442 6.20 23.71 33.41
C ILE A 442 4.91 23.79 34.22
N ASN A 443 4.58 24.98 34.69
CA ASN A 443 3.30 25.27 35.31
C ASN A 443 2.58 26.33 34.48
N GLN A 444 1.33 26.07 34.13
CA GLN A 444 0.49 27.03 33.42
C GLN A 444 -0.43 27.72 34.44
N LEU A 445 -0.22 29.02 34.66
CA LEU A 445 -1.03 29.83 35.57
C LEU A 445 -2.28 30.37 34.88
N SER A 446 -2.18 30.66 33.58
CA SER A 446 -3.30 31.05 32.70
C SER A 446 -2.98 30.69 31.25
N ALA A 447 -3.88 31.01 30.30
CA ALA A 447 -3.70 30.65 28.88
C ALA A 447 -2.33 31.07 28.30
N ASP A 448 -1.86 32.27 28.66
CA ASP A 448 -0.64 32.87 28.12
C ASP A 448 0.50 32.97 29.16
N GLU A 449 0.28 32.47 30.38
CA GLU A 449 1.22 32.62 31.48
C GLU A 449 1.79 31.28 31.94
N TYR A 450 3.06 31.07 31.62
CA TYR A 450 3.82 29.87 31.96
C TYR A 450 4.97 30.23 32.88
N THR A 451 5.16 29.42 33.92
CA THR A 451 6.35 29.45 34.75
C THR A 451 7.10 28.13 34.62
N ILE A 452 8.42 28.21 34.63
CA ILE A 452 9.30 27.05 34.56
C ILE A 452 10.23 27.05 35.76
N SER A 453 10.30 25.92 36.44
CA SER A 453 11.25 25.70 37.51
C SER A 453 12.43 24.86 37.01
N VAL A 454 13.66 25.22 37.40
CA VAL A 454 14.88 24.43 37.16
C VAL A 454 15.71 24.34 38.44
N LYS A 455 16.20 23.13 38.75
CA LYS A 455 17.05 22.86 39.90
C LYS A 455 18.53 22.95 39.50
N VAL A 456 19.32 23.61 40.34
CA VAL A 456 20.75 23.86 40.13
C VAL A 456 21.53 23.64 41.42
N GLN A 457 22.68 22.98 41.29
CA GLN A 457 23.71 22.94 42.32
C GLN A 457 24.78 23.99 42.01
N ILE A 458 25.17 24.78 43.01
CA ILE A 458 26.17 25.85 42.88
C ILE A 458 27.31 25.59 43.87
N ASP A 459 28.49 25.30 43.33
CA ASP A 459 29.74 25.22 44.09
C ASP A 459 30.36 26.63 44.12
N HIS A 460 30.56 27.19 45.30
CA HIS A 460 30.94 28.60 45.47
C HIS A 460 31.82 28.81 46.70
N ASN A 461 32.49 29.97 46.75
CA ASN A 461 32.99 30.53 47.99
C ASN A 461 32.17 31.79 48.30
N GLU A 462 31.66 31.95 49.51
CA GLU A 462 30.96 33.19 49.88
C GLU A 462 31.19 33.63 51.34
N LEU A 463 31.05 34.94 51.57
CA LEU A 463 31.00 35.55 52.88
C LEU A 463 30.32 36.92 52.81
N PHE A 464 29.25 37.09 53.59
CA PHE A 464 28.74 38.39 53.99
C PHE A 464 29.40 38.80 55.31
N TYR A 465 29.98 40.00 55.39
CA TYR A 465 30.72 40.45 56.57
C TYR A 465 30.55 41.95 56.82
N TYR A 466 30.88 42.36 58.04
CA TYR A 466 30.97 43.76 58.44
C TYR A 466 32.44 44.10 58.66
N LYS A 467 32.95 45.15 58.01
CA LYS A 467 34.38 45.50 58.06
C LYS A 467 34.89 45.75 59.47
N GLU A 468 34.05 46.29 60.34
CA GLU A 468 34.39 46.52 61.75
C GLU A 468 34.73 45.22 62.50
N TYR A 469 34.04 44.11 62.18
CA TYR A 469 34.18 42.84 62.89
C TYR A 469 35.07 41.82 62.14
N THR A 470 35.39 42.08 60.88
CA THR A 470 36.15 41.14 60.03
C THR A 470 37.18 41.89 59.18
N PRO A 471 38.35 42.23 59.75
CA PRO A 471 39.37 43.02 59.04
C PRO A 471 40.05 42.25 57.90
N ASP A 472 40.17 40.93 58.01
CA ASP A 472 40.75 40.03 57.01
C ASP A 472 39.71 38.98 56.56
N PRO A 473 38.70 39.37 55.75
CA PRO A 473 37.61 38.48 55.36
C PRO A 473 38.09 37.37 54.41
N VAL A 474 37.71 36.13 54.70
CA VAL A 474 37.98 34.95 53.86
C VAL A 474 36.65 34.26 53.54
N ALA A 475 36.34 34.13 52.25
CA ALA A 475 35.13 33.45 51.80
C ALA A 475 35.21 31.95 52.12
N VAL A 476 34.07 31.36 52.51
CA VAL A 476 33.97 29.95 52.88
C VAL A 476 33.47 29.14 51.69
N GLU A 477 34.14 28.02 51.40
CA GLU A 477 33.69 27.08 50.38
C GLU A 477 32.38 26.41 50.79
N GLY A 478 31.44 26.38 49.86
CA GLY A 478 30.10 25.87 50.08
C GLY A 478 29.48 25.28 48.81
N LYS A 479 28.42 24.50 49.03
CA LYS A 479 27.55 23.99 47.99
C LYS A 479 26.12 24.36 48.34
N SER A 480 25.41 24.99 47.41
CA SER A 480 23.98 25.26 47.55
C SER A 480 23.19 24.53 46.49
N PHE A 481 22.00 24.05 46.88
CA PHE A 481 21.03 23.42 46.00
C PHE A 481 19.83 24.33 45.95
N ASN A 482 19.54 24.89 44.78
CA ASN A 482 18.51 25.89 44.60
C ASN A 482 17.56 25.48 43.48
N GLN A 483 16.31 25.90 43.59
CA GLN A 483 15.37 25.94 42.50
C GLN A 483 15.18 27.40 42.07
N TYR A 484 15.27 27.66 40.76
CA TYR A 484 14.94 28.95 40.16
C TYR A 484 13.65 28.81 39.37
N ASP A 485 12.74 29.75 39.59
CA ASP A 485 11.48 29.88 38.85
C ASP A 485 11.63 31.00 37.83
N LEU A 486 11.31 30.72 36.57
CA LEU A 486 11.44 31.62 35.44
C LEU A 486 10.11 31.81 34.72
N GLN A 487 9.93 32.98 34.14
CA GLN A 487 8.78 33.34 33.31
C GLN A 487 9.28 33.87 31.97
N TYR A 488 8.54 33.58 30.89
CA TYR A 488 8.86 34.14 29.58
C TYR A 488 8.16 35.48 29.41
N GLU A 489 8.93 36.56 29.41
CA GLU A 489 8.42 37.94 29.29
C GLU A 489 9.17 38.68 28.19
N ASN A 490 8.44 39.37 27.31
CA ASN A 490 9.01 40.24 26.27
C ASN A 490 10.10 39.57 25.40
N GLY A 491 9.94 38.28 25.11
CA GLY A 491 10.87 37.51 24.27
C GLY A 491 12.08 36.94 25.01
N GLN A 492 12.12 37.00 26.34
CA GLN A 492 13.24 36.53 27.15
C GLN A 492 12.76 35.79 28.39
N TRP A 493 13.54 34.81 28.86
CA TRP A 493 13.33 34.21 30.18
C TRP A 493 13.87 35.14 31.26
N VAL A 494 13.06 35.39 32.29
CA VAL A 494 13.43 36.16 33.48
C VAL A 494 13.14 35.35 34.73
N VAL A 495 14.03 35.41 35.72
CA VAL A 495 13.84 34.82 37.04
C VAL A 495 12.80 35.65 37.80
N ILE A 496 11.83 34.95 38.35
CA ILE A 496 10.70 35.48 39.13
C ILE A 496 10.74 35.06 40.59
N GLY A 497 11.60 34.10 40.93
CA GLY A 497 11.80 33.62 42.28
C GLY A 497 12.92 32.57 42.34
N TRP A 498 13.46 32.36 43.53
CA TRP A 498 14.35 31.24 43.81
C TRP A 498 14.25 30.85 45.27
N GLY A 499 14.61 29.60 45.57
CA GLY A 499 14.62 29.08 46.93
C GLY A 499 15.48 27.82 47.04
N PRO A 500 15.78 27.36 48.27
CA PRO A 500 16.50 26.12 48.47
C PRO A 500 15.69 24.93 47.92
N ASP A 501 16.39 24.00 47.28
CA ASP A 501 15.82 22.71 46.87
C ASP A 501 15.80 21.77 48.08
N TYR A 502 14.61 21.57 48.66
CA TYR A 502 14.44 20.74 49.86
C TYR A 502 14.47 19.23 49.59
N ASP A 503 14.40 18.78 48.33
CA ASP A 503 14.36 17.36 47.98
C ASP A 503 15.74 16.66 48.13
N THR A 504 16.83 17.43 48.25
CA THR A 504 18.21 16.91 48.36
C THR A 504 18.74 16.85 49.79
N VAL A 505 18.01 17.40 50.78
CA VAL A 505 18.45 17.51 52.18
C VAL A 505 18.32 16.16 52.95
N GLY A 506 18.01 15.06 52.27
CA GLY A 506 17.76 13.75 52.88
C GLY A 506 18.91 12.74 52.92
N THR A 507 20.10 13.02 52.36
CA THR A 507 21.13 11.97 52.19
C THR A 507 22.53 12.23 52.76
N GLU A 508 22.79 13.33 53.47
CA GLU A 508 24.06 13.49 54.20
C GLU A 508 23.85 14.15 55.57
N MET A 509 23.24 13.40 56.50
CA MET A 509 23.47 13.58 57.94
C MET A 509 23.79 12.21 58.56
N GLU A 510 24.92 11.63 58.16
CA GLU A 510 25.66 10.66 58.99
C GLU A 510 27.14 11.06 58.99
N GLY A 511 27.67 11.35 60.18
CA GLY A 511 29.10 11.28 60.43
C GLY A 511 29.81 12.56 60.88
N SER A 512 29.41 13.15 62.02
CA SER A 512 30.42 13.75 62.92
C SER A 512 29.94 13.75 64.37
N SER A 513 30.05 12.59 65.00
CA SER A 513 30.22 12.49 66.44
C SER A 513 31.51 11.72 66.70
N GLU A 514 32.57 12.45 67.03
CA GLU A 514 33.61 12.06 67.98
C GLU A 514 34.24 13.30 68.61
#